data_AF-A0A497F4I9-F1
#
_entry.id   AF-A0A497F4I9-F1
#
_cell.length_a   1.000
_cell.length_b   1.000
_cell.length_c   1.000
_cell.angle_alpha   90.00
_cell.angle_beta   90.00
_cell.angle_gamma   90.00
#
_symmetry.space_group_name_H-M   'P 1'
#
loop_
_entity.id
_entity.type
_entity.pdbx_description
1 polymer ?
#
loop_
_entity_poly.entity_id
_entity_poly.type
_entity_poly.pdbx_seq_one_letter_code
_entity_poly.pdbx_strand_id
1 'polypeptide(L)'
;MDKYEKIMELAKRRGFIWPASELYGGVRGFIDFGPLGATLKRNIEEKWRKWFILRHQDFIVEIETPVIMPSRVFEASGHLEHFTDYIVECTECHRMFRADHLIEEQAGISGVEGLSADDLTSLIVKKGVKCPECGG
;
A
#
# COMPACT_ATOMS: atom_id res chain seq x y z
N MET A 1 5.27 8.76 23.10
CA MET A 1 4.63 7.66 22.35
C MET A 1 3.34 8.17 21.76
N ASP A 2 3.32 8.30 20.44
CA ASP A 2 2.14 8.72 19.68
C ASP A 2 1.00 7.68 19.80
N LYS A 3 -0.23 8.09 19.47
CA LYS A 3 -1.41 7.20 19.51
C LYS A 3 -1.25 5.99 18.60
N TYR A 4 -0.66 6.16 17.41
CA TYR A 4 -0.42 5.05 16.48
C TYR A 4 0.56 4.04 17.08
N GLU A 5 1.66 4.52 17.67
CA GLU A 5 2.64 3.67 18.35
C GLU A 5 2.01 2.87 19.50
N LYS A 6 1.16 3.51 20.32
CA LYS A 6 0.39 2.83 21.40
C LYS A 6 -0.50 1.71 20.89
N ILE A 7 -1.22 1.95 19.79
CA ILE A 7 -2.11 0.95 19.20
C ILE A 7 -1.29 -0.22 18.63
N MET A 8 -0.22 0.08 17.92
CA MET A 8 0.65 -0.93 17.33
C MET A 8 1.33 -1.81 18.40
N GLU A 9 1.81 -1.21 19.49
CA GLU A 9 2.39 -1.96 20.61
C GLU A 9 1.35 -2.90 21.25
N LEU A 10 0.13 -2.41 21.49
CA LEU A 10 -0.96 -3.22 22.02
C LEU A 10 -1.33 -4.36 21.06
N ALA A 11 -1.42 -4.08 19.76
CA ALA A 11 -1.76 -5.05 18.73
C ALA A 11 -0.71 -6.18 18.66
N LYS A 12 0.58 -5.84 18.72
CA LYS A 12 1.67 -6.81 18.80
C LYS A 12 1.59 -7.65 20.08
N ARG A 13 1.44 -7.00 21.25
CA ARG A 13 1.41 -7.66 22.57
C ARG A 13 0.20 -8.57 22.77
N ARG A 14 -0.91 -8.30 22.09
CA ARG A 14 -2.16 -9.06 22.20
C ARG A 14 -2.36 -10.07 21.06
N GLY A 15 -1.40 -10.21 20.15
CA GLY A 15 -1.49 -11.19 19.07
C GLY A 15 -2.52 -10.84 17.99
N PHE A 16 -2.59 -9.56 17.62
CA PHE A 16 -3.34 -9.10 16.46
C PHE A 16 -2.49 -9.12 15.20
N ILE A 17 -1.39 -8.36 15.17
CA ILE A 17 -0.53 -8.24 13.99
C ILE A 17 0.95 -8.18 14.39
N TRP A 18 1.81 -8.76 13.53
CA TRP A 18 3.26 -8.66 13.61
C TRP A 18 3.84 -8.32 12.22
N PRO A 19 5.01 -7.68 12.12
CA PRO A 19 5.73 -7.59 10.85
C PRO A 19 6.06 -8.99 10.36
N ALA A 20 5.78 -9.28 9.08
CA ALA A 20 6.06 -10.60 8.56
C ALA A 20 7.56 -10.88 8.56
N SER A 21 7.96 -12.08 8.96
CA SER A 21 9.38 -12.49 9.07
C SER A 21 10.23 -11.62 10.01
N GLU A 22 9.64 -11.10 11.10
CA GLU A 22 10.29 -10.18 12.06
C GLU A 22 11.64 -10.71 12.59
N LEU A 23 11.76 -12.01 12.86
CA LEU A 23 13.00 -12.64 13.33
C LEU A 23 14.17 -12.57 12.33
N TYR A 24 13.88 -12.31 11.05
CA TYR A 24 14.86 -12.23 9.97
C TYR A 24 15.04 -10.79 9.44
N GLY A 25 14.61 -9.78 10.20
CA GLY A 25 14.69 -8.37 9.82
C GLY A 25 13.40 -7.82 9.18
N GLY A 26 12.43 -8.69 8.91
CA GLY A 26 11.11 -8.33 8.39
C GLY A 26 11.10 -7.89 6.92
N VAL A 27 9.92 -7.89 6.32
CA VAL A 27 9.70 -7.35 4.98
C VAL A 27 8.68 -6.21 5.06
N ARG A 28 9.07 -4.99 4.70
CA ARG A 28 8.17 -3.83 4.70
C ARG A 28 6.98 -4.11 3.78
N GLY A 29 5.79 -3.72 4.24
CA GLY A 29 4.53 -3.95 3.51
C GLY A 29 3.87 -5.29 3.80
N PHE A 30 4.53 -6.21 4.52
CA PHE A 30 3.97 -7.52 4.86
C PHE A 30 3.75 -7.66 6.37
N ILE A 31 2.62 -8.25 6.75
CA ILE A 31 2.24 -8.49 8.14
C ILE A 31 1.68 -9.91 8.32
N ASP A 32 1.92 -10.47 9.50
CA ASP A 32 1.33 -11.73 9.95
C ASP A 32 0.18 -11.43 10.92
N PHE A 33 -0.97 -12.03 10.67
CA PHE A 33 -2.11 -11.96 11.59
C PHE A 33 -1.98 -13.02 12.69
N GLY A 34 -1.88 -12.56 13.94
CA GLY A 34 -1.85 -13.43 15.11
C GLY A 34 -3.21 -14.05 15.44
N PRO A 35 -3.33 -14.83 16.54
CA PRO A 35 -4.56 -15.56 16.86
C PRO A 35 -5.82 -14.68 16.95
N LEU A 36 -5.71 -13.52 17.60
CA LEU A 36 -6.82 -12.57 17.70
C LEU A 36 -7.02 -11.80 16.39
N GLY A 37 -5.95 -11.46 15.68
CA GLY A 37 -6.02 -10.74 14.41
C GLY A 37 -6.64 -11.57 13.29
N ALA A 38 -6.25 -12.82 13.16
CA ALA A 38 -6.82 -13.75 12.18
C ALA A 38 -8.31 -13.98 12.44
N THR A 39 -8.69 -14.10 13.72
CA THR A 39 -10.11 -14.22 14.12
C THR A 39 -10.88 -12.93 13.84
N LEU A 40 -10.31 -11.77 14.14
CA LEU A 40 -10.91 -10.47 13.83
C LEU A 40 -11.09 -10.29 12.32
N LYS A 41 -10.07 -10.58 11.51
CA LYS A 41 -10.11 -10.53 10.04
C LYS A 41 -11.26 -11.39 9.50
N ARG A 42 -11.32 -12.66 9.91
CA ARG A 42 -12.42 -13.57 9.52
C ARG A 42 -13.79 -13.04 9.92
N ASN A 43 -13.92 -12.48 11.12
CA ASN A 43 -15.19 -11.91 11.58
C ASN A 43 -15.62 -10.69 10.75
N ILE A 44 -14.67 -9.86 10.30
CA ILE A 44 -14.96 -8.72 9.43
C ILE A 44 -15.37 -9.22 8.04
N GLU A 45 -14.61 -10.16 7.46
CA GLU A 45 -14.93 -10.77 6.17
C GLU A 45 -16.31 -11.42 6.18
N GLU A 46 -16.63 -12.19 7.22
CA GLU A 46 -17.93 -12.86 7.36
C GLU A 46 -19.08 -11.85 7.52
N LYS A 47 -18.87 -10.75 8.26
CA LYS A 47 -19.87 -9.68 8.34
C LYS A 47 -20.09 -9.00 7.00
N TRP A 48 -19.03 -8.75 6.24
CA TRP A 48 -19.10 -8.17 4.90
C TRP A 48 -19.84 -9.11 3.95
N ARG A 49 -19.48 -10.40 3.91
CA ARG A 49 -20.15 -11.44 3.10
C ARG A 49 -21.63 -11.54 3.43
N LYS A 50 -21.98 -11.58 4.73
CA LYS A 50 -23.38 -11.59 5.18
C LYS A 50 -24.16 -10.37 4.70
N TRP A 51 -23.54 -9.19 4.73
CA TRP A 51 -24.20 -7.95 4.35
C TRP A 51 -24.40 -7.83 2.84
N PHE A 52 -23.33 -8.02 2.07
CA PHE A 52 -23.32 -7.72 0.64
C PHE A 52 -23.63 -8.92 -0.26
N ILE A 53 -23.30 -10.14 0.15
CA ILE A 53 -23.46 -11.33 -0.69
C ILE A 53 -24.68 -12.13 -0.25
N LEU A 54 -24.67 -12.67 0.97
CA LEU A 54 -25.66 -13.67 1.40
C LEU A 54 -27.10 -13.13 1.46
N ARG A 55 -27.28 -11.81 1.66
CA ARG A 55 -28.60 -11.15 1.61
C ARG A 55 -29.10 -10.83 0.21
N HIS A 56 -28.23 -10.89 -0.79
CA HIS A 56 -28.47 -10.44 -2.16
C HIS A 56 -28.17 -11.54 -3.18
N GLN A 57 -28.36 -12.81 -2.79
CA GLN A 57 -28.00 -13.98 -3.61
C GLN A 57 -28.76 -14.07 -4.94
N ASP A 58 -29.89 -13.40 -5.07
CA ASP A 58 -30.65 -13.32 -6.33
C ASP A 58 -29.89 -12.53 -7.42
N PHE A 59 -28.91 -11.71 -7.05
CA PHE A 59 -28.19 -10.81 -7.96
C PHE A 59 -26.66 -10.88 -7.83
N ILE A 60 -26.13 -11.43 -6.75
CA ILE A 60 -24.69 -11.50 -6.47
C ILE A 60 -24.28 -12.96 -6.26
N VAL A 61 -23.33 -13.41 -7.07
CA VAL A 61 -22.78 -14.77 -7.02
C VAL A 61 -21.33 -14.70 -6.54
N GLU A 62 -21.03 -15.40 -5.47
CA GLU A 62 -19.67 -15.52 -4.94
C GLU A 62 -18.89 -16.61 -5.70
N ILE A 63 -17.68 -16.27 -6.16
CA ILE A 63 -16.75 -17.18 -6.83
C ILE A 63 -15.33 -17.02 -6.24
N GLU A 64 -14.51 -18.05 -6.36
CA GLU A 64 -13.08 -18.01 -5.98
C GLU A 64 -12.21 -18.28 -7.22
N THR A 65 -11.11 -17.54 -7.35
CA THR A 65 -10.20 -17.60 -8.51
C THR A 65 -8.75 -17.72 -8.04
N PRO A 66 -7.84 -18.28 -8.86
CA PRO A 66 -6.43 -18.36 -8.52
C PRO A 66 -5.78 -16.98 -8.45
N VAL A 67 -4.86 -16.79 -7.50
CA VAL A 67 -4.07 -15.55 -7.35
C VAL A 67 -3.05 -15.40 -8.49
N ILE A 68 -2.51 -16.51 -9.00
CA ILE A 68 -1.56 -16.51 -10.11
C ILE A 68 -2.34 -16.61 -11.43
N MET A 69 -2.10 -15.66 -12.33
CA MET A 69 -2.79 -15.57 -13.62
C MET A 69 -1.80 -15.41 -14.79
N PRO A 70 -2.16 -15.85 -16.02
CA PRO A 70 -1.36 -15.59 -17.22
C PRO A 70 -1.22 -14.09 -17.50
N SER A 71 -0.03 -13.65 -17.94
CA SER A 71 0.28 -12.24 -18.22
C SER A 71 -0.73 -11.54 -19.16
N ARG A 72 -1.27 -12.27 -20.14
CA ARG A 72 -2.27 -11.78 -21.10
C ARG A 72 -3.54 -11.24 -20.43
N VAL A 73 -3.89 -11.70 -19.22
CA VAL A 73 -5.03 -11.16 -18.46
C VAL A 73 -4.75 -9.72 -18.00
N PHE A 74 -3.53 -9.46 -17.53
CA PHE A 74 -3.10 -8.13 -17.09
C PHE A 74 -2.89 -7.18 -18.28
N GLU A 75 -2.47 -7.70 -19.44
CA GLU A 75 -2.41 -6.95 -20.69
C GLU A 75 -3.82 -6.52 -21.14
N ALA A 76 -4.75 -7.47 -21.26
CA ALA A 76 -6.10 -7.20 -21.73
C ALA A 76 -6.90 -6.26 -20.81
N SER A 77 -6.56 -6.22 -19.52
CA SER A 77 -7.15 -5.30 -18.54
C SER A 77 -6.41 -3.96 -18.42
N GLY A 78 -5.32 -3.75 -19.14
CA GLY A 78 -4.52 -2.52 -19.12
C GLY A 78 -3.61 -2.36 -17.89
N HIS A 79 -3.54 -3.34 -16.99
CA HIS A 79 -2.70 -3.26 -15.79
C HIS A 79 -1.21 -3.15 -16.11
N LEU A 80 -0.75 -3.79 -17.19
CA LEU A 80 0.66 -3.71 -17.59
C LEU A 80 1.11 -2.29 -17.98
N GLU A 81 0.19 -1.46 -18.47
CA GLU A 81 0.48 -0.10 -18.95
C GLU A 81 0.17 0.96 -17.90
N HIS A 82 -0.85 0.74 -17.07
CA HIS A 82 -1.42 1.79 -16.22
C HIS A 82 -1.25 1.57 -14.72
N PHE A 83 -0.96 0.35 -14.26
CA PHE A 83 -0.80 0.06 -12.83
C PHE A 83 0.65 0.31 -12.39
N THR A 84 1.08 1.57 -12.47
CA THR A 84 2.44 2.00 -12.14
C THR A 84 2.43 3.22 -11.24
N ASP A 85 3.33 3.23 -10.26
CA ASP A 85 3.66 4.39 -9.45
C ASP A 85 5.09 4.83 -9.80
N TYR A 86 5.30 6.12 -10.07
CA TYR A 86 6.64 6.62 -10.37
C TYR A 86 7.50 6.70 -9.11
N ILE A 87 8.74 6.23 -9.22
CA ILE A 87 9.72 6.22 -8.13
C ILE A 87 10.85 7.19 -8.49
N VAL A 88 11.32 7.91 -7.49
CA VAL A 88 12.52 8.76 -7.57
C VAL A 88 13.57 8.27 -6.60
N GLU A 89 14.82 8.29 -7.03
CA GLU A 89 15.97 7.87 -6.25
C GLU A 89 16.84 9.08 -5.90
N CYS A 90 17.16 9.25 -4.63
CA CYS A 90 18.13 10.26 -4.19
C CYS A 90 19.52 9.88 -4.69
N THR A 91 20.19 10.79 -5.39
CA THR A 91 21.52 10.55 -5.98
C THR A 91 22.65 10.41 -4.95
N GLU A 92 22.43 10.86 -3.71
CA GLU A 92 23.44 10.80 -2.65
C GLU A 92 23.30 9.54 -1.78
N CYS A 93 22.09 9.24 -1.32
CA CYS A 93 21.84 8.14 -0.39
C CYS A 93 21.15 6.93 -1.01
N HIS A 94 20.83 6.97 -2.31
CA HIS A 94 20.18 5.91 -3.08
C HIS A 94 18.84 5.42 -2.51
N ARG A 95 18.21 6.24 -1.65
CA ARG A 95 16.88 5.95 -1.14
C ARG A 95 15.84 6.27 -2.20
N MET A 96 14.90 5.35 -2.33
CA MET A 96 13.80 5.45 -3.26
C MET A 96 12.55 5.94 -2.54
N PHE A 97 11.82 6.84 -3.18
CA PHE A 97 10.57 7.42 -2.72
C PHE A 97 9.54 7.34 -3.84
N ARG A 98 8.26 7.18 -3.50
CA ARG A 98 7.20 7.42 -4.48
C ARG A 98 7.18 8.92 -4.80
N ALA A 99 7.21 9.25 -6.09
CA ALA A 99 7.38 10.61 -6.57
C ALA A 99 6.21 11.52 -6.16
N ASP A 100 4.98 11.01 -6.29
CA ASP A 100 3.76 11.68 -5.86
C ASP A 100 3.83 12.06 -4.37
N HIS A 101 4.01 11.09 -3.48
CA HIS A 101 4.07 11.31 -2.03
C HIS A 101 5.18 12.29 -1.65
N LEU A 102 6.36 12.17 -2.26
CA LEU A 102 7.50 13.05 -1.98
C LEU A 102 7.19 14.51 -2.34
N ILE A 103 6.57 14.73 -3.51
CA ILE A 103 6.17 16.07 -3.95
C ILE A 103 5.06 16.61 -3.04
N GLU A 104 4.06 15.80 -2.69
CA GLU A 104 2.97 16.25 -1.84
C GLU A 104 3.46 16.67 -0.45
N GLU A 105 4.34 15.88 0.15
CA GLU A 105 4.90 16.14 1.48
C GLU A 105 5.78 17.40 1.50
N GLN A 106 6.64 17.60 0.50
CA GLN A 106 7.60 18.71 0.52
C GLN A 106 7.09 20.00 -0.12
N ALA A 107 6.27 19.89 -1.17
CA ALA A 107 5.76 21.05 -1.89
C ALA A 107 4.40 21.52 -1.37
N GLY A 108 3.74 20.74 -0.50
CA GLY A 108 2.42 21.05 0.06
C GLY A 108 1.32 21.11 -1.00
N ILE A 109 1.46 20.33 -2.08
CA ILE A 109 0.48 20.21 -3.16
C ILE A 109 -0.25 18.88 -2.95
N SER A 110 -1.51 18.78 -3.37
CA SER A 110 -2.25 17.51 -3.39
C SER A 110 -2.73 17.18 -4.80
N GLY A 111 -2.94 15.89 -5.07
CA GLY A 111 -3.52 15.41 -6.32
C GLY A 111 -2.52 15.38 -7.48
N VAL A 112 -1.26 15.07 -7.19
CA VAL A 112 -0.23 14.83 -8.23
C VAL A 112 -0.19 13.37 -8.69
N GLU A 113 -1.00 12.50 -8.08
CA GLU A 113 -1.23 11.13 -8.53
C GLU A 113 -1.72 11.10 -10.00
N GLY A 114 -1.10 10.26 -10.82
CA GLY A 114 -1.47 10.08 -12.23
C GLY A 114 -0.85 11.07 -13.22
N LEU A 115 -0.02 12.03 -12.76
CA LEU A 115 0.79 12.85 -13.66
C LEU A 115 1.85 12.02 -14.38
N SER A 116 2.29 12.50 -15.56
CA SER A 116 3.35 11.85 -16.32
C SER A 116 4.70 11.96 -15.61
N ALA A 117 5.65 11.09 -15.97
CA ALA A 117 7.02 11.16 -15.45
C ALA A 117 7.67 12.53 -15.70
N ASP A 118 7.43 13.14 -16.87
CA ASP A 118 7.98 14.44 -17.25
C ASP A 118 7.38 15.57 -16.43
N ASP A 119 6.08 15.51 -16.14
CA ASP A 119 5.39 16.49 -15.29
C ASP A 119 5.87 16.41 -13.84
N LEU A 120 6.01 15.19 -13.30
CA LEU A 120 6.53 14.96 -11.95
C LEU A 120 7.98 15.44 -11.84
N THR A 121 8.82 15.15 -12.83
CA THR A 121 10.20 15.64 -12.90
C THR A 121 10.24 17.16 -12.92
N SER A 122 9.39 17.78 -13.74
CA SER A 122 9.28 19.25 -13.83
C SER A 122 8.83 19.86 -12.50
N LEU A 123 7.91 19.21 -11.79
CA LEU A 123 7.44 19.64 -10.47
C LEU A 123 8.52 19.55 -9.41
N ILE A 124 9.28 18.44 -9.36
CA ILE A 124 10.40 18.24 -8.44
C ILE A 124 11.42 19.38 -8.59
N VAL A 125 11.81 19.69 -9.84
CA VAL A 125 12.75 20.77 -10.13
C VAL A 125 12.17 22.14 -9.77
N LYS A 126 10.94 22.43 -10.21
CA LYS A 126 10.29 23.74 -9.99
C LYS A 126 10.06 24.05 -8.50
N LYS A 127 9.81 23.01 -7.70
CA LYS A 127 9.54 23.13 -6.27
C LYS A 127 10.76 22.92 -5.40
N GLY A 128 11.90 22.54 -5.98
CA GLY A 128 13.13 22.27 -5.25
C GLY A 128 12.94 21.15 -4.22
N VAL A 129 12.19 20.10 -4.60
CA VAL A 129 12.00 18.90 -3.76
C VAL A 129 13.34 18.21 -3.60
N LYS A 130 13.68 17.84 -2.37
CA LYS A 130 14.96 17.27 -1.96
C LYS A 130 14.76 15.94 -1.26
N CYS A 131 15.82 15.18 -1.03
CA CYS A 131 15.70 14.00 -0.17
C CYS A 131 15.38 14.41 1.29
N PRO A 132 14.29 13.89 1.90
CA PRO A 132 13.93 14.20 3.27
C PRO A 132 14.92 13.62 4.30
N GLU A 133 15.71 12.62 3.90
CA GLU A 133 16.60 11.89 4.80
C GLU A 133 18.01 12.51 4.89
N CYS A 134 18.53 13.08 3.79
CA CYS A 134 19.90 13.60 3.74
C CYS A 134 20.02 15.03 3.18
N GLY A 135 18.97 15.60 2.61
CA GLY A 135 18.96 16.97 2.08
C GLY A 135 19.49 17.13 0.66
N GLY A 136 19.91 16.03 0.01
CA GLY A 136 20.17 15.92 -1.44
C GLY A 136 18.89 15.64 -2.20
#